data_AF-A0A8T4D764-F1
#
_entry.id   AF-A0A8T4D764-F1
#
_cell.length_a   1.000
_cell.length_b   1.000
_cell.length_c   1.000
_cell.angle_alpha   90.00
_cell.angle_beta   90.00
_cell.angle_gamma   90.00
#
_symmetry.space_group_name_H-M   'P 1'
#
loop_
_entity.id
_entity.type
_entity.pdbx_description
1 polymer ?
#
loop_
_entity_poly.entity_id
_entity_poly.type
_entity_poly.pdbx_seq_one_letter_code
_entity_poly.pdbx_strand_id
1 'polypeptide(L)'
;MPSEYKFLRFEIVGLFSVIFFLIGILPLIRIELIANTFSALSTSLSILASLLLLSLPLGYWEHQFIVNKYRSEKRNRPAMLFLQEMILTKIPENGKKGRAFYNTLSTRKKSALLASLLDLCVYSNTSGISDSIYERLADRWSHFYARKAVGVLAPIIGIILFIIGLLAGTAIWSNAFSFGWQRIVISGAIWAVIFAISLYLINRYSIKIWEEVCFLESEIVLSKEEENRLAVENVIERVAEHPEFFSP
;
A
#
# COMPACT_ATOMS: atom_id res chain seq x y z
N MET A 1 -3.33 4.61 19.84
CA MET A 1 -4.55 3.83 19.44
C MET A 1 -4.34 2.33 19.60
N PRO A 2 -5.34 1.53 20.05
CA PRO A 2 -5.19 0.08 20.18
C PRO A 2 -4.95 -0.57 18.81
N SER A 3 -4.04 -1.56 18.78
CA SER A 3 -3.58 -2.30 17.58
C SER A 3 -4.69 -2.94 16.75
N GLU A 4 -5.87 -3.13 17.34
CA GLU A 4 -7.05 -3.76 16.76
C GLU A 4 -7.60 -3.01 15.52
N TYR A 5 -7.54 -1.67 15.50
CA TYR A 5 -8.02 -0.90 14.35
C TYR A 5 -7.11 -0.95 13.12
N LYS A 6 -5.85 -1.39 13.27
CA LYS A 6 -4.93 -1.58 12.13
C LYS A 6 -5.29 -2.85 11.34
N PHE A 7 -5.84 -3.86 12.02
CA PHE A 7 -6.20 -5.15 11.43
C PHE A 7 -7.41 -5.05 10.49
N LEU A 8 -8.45 -4.31 10.90
CA LEU A 8 -9.68 -4.12 10.09
C LEU A 8 -9.42 -3.47 8.73
N ARG A 9 -8.36 -2.66 8.60
CA ARG A 9 -8.08 -1.90 7.37
C ARG A 9 -7.66 -2.82 6.22
N PHE A 10 -7.08 -3.99 6.48
CA PHE A 10 -6.66 -4.94 5.44
C PHE A 10 -7.82 -5.78 4.92
N GLU A 11 -8.70 -6.21 5.81
CA GLU A 11 -9.90 -6.99 5.50
C GLU A 11 -10.86 -6.18 4.61
N ILE A 12 -10.97 -4.89 4.89
CA ILE A 12 -11.75 -3.95 4.08
C ILE A 12 -11.27 -3.93 2.63
N VAL A 13 -9.96 -3.99 2.37
CA VAL A 13 -9.42 -3.94 0.99
C VAL A 13 -9.91 -5.13 0.17
N GLY A 14 -9.71 -6.34 0.67
CA GLY A 14 -10.13 -7.55 -0.04
C GLY A 14 -11.65 -7.64 -0.16
N LEU A 15 -12.39 -7.13 0.83
CA LEU A 15 -13.84 -7.03 0.76
C LEU A 15 -14.28 -6.13 -0.40
N PHE A 16 -13.60 -4.99 -0.62
CA PHE A 16 -13.90 -4.13 -1.78
C PHE A 16 -13.66 -4.84 -3.12
N SER A 17 -12.58 -5.61 -3.26
CA SER A 17 -12.30 -6.40 -4.47
C SER A 17 -13.43 -7.40 -4.77
N VAL A 18 -13.92 -8.09 -3.72
CA VAL A 18 -15.06 -9.00 -3.82
C VAL A 18 -16.35 -8.26 -4.14
N ILE A 19 -16.62 -7.12 -3.51
CA ILE A 19 -17.80 -6.30 -3.79
C ILE A 19 -17.80 -5.82 -5.24
N PHE A 20 -16.67 -5.32 -5.76
CA PHE A 20 -16.56 -4.89 -7.14
C PHE A 20 -16.80 -6.03 -8.12
N PHE A 21 -16.23 -7.21 -7.84
CA PHE A 21 -16.52 -8.43 -8.59
C PHE A 21 -18.03 -8.73 -8.63
N LEU A 22 -18.69 -8.77 -7.47
CA LEU A 22 -20.13 -9.08 -7.36
C LEU A 22 -20.99 -8.07 -8.11
N ILE A 23 -20.72 -6.77 -7.92
CA ILE A 23 -21.46 -5.69 -8.58
C ILE A 23 -21.26 -5.76 -10.10
N GLY A 24 -20.04 -6.04 -10.56
CA GLY A 24 -19.72 -6.15 -11.99
C GLY A 24 -20.36 -7.35 -12.67
N ILE A 25 -20.45 -8.50 -11.97
CA ILE A 25 -21.00 -9.74 -12.53
C ILE A 25 -22.53 -9.81 -12.45
N LEU A 26 -23.14 -9.12 -11.49
CA LEU A 26 -24.58 -9.16 -11.22
C LEU A 26 -25.48 -8.99 -12.46
N PRO A 27 -25.23 -8.03 -13.39
CA PRO A 27 -26.06 -7.87 -14.58
C PRO A 27 -26.06 -9.07 -15.52
N LEU A 28 -25.00 -9.89 -15.46
CA LEU A 28 -24.80 -11.05 -16.33
C LEU A 28 -25.41 -12.32 -15.74
N ILE A 29 -25.64 -12.39 -14.43
CA ILE A 29 -26.25 -13.54 -13.77
C ILE A 29 -27.75 -13.59 -14.08
N ARG A 30 -28.28 -14.79 -14.34
CA ARG A 30 -29.73 -15.01 -14.50
C ARG A 30 -30.46 -14.83 -13.17
N ILE A 31 -31.59 -14.12 -13.18
CA ILE A 31 -32.35 -13.78 -11.97
C ILE A 31 -32.86 -15.05 -11.29
N GLU A 32 -33.26 -16.07 -12.07
CA GLU A 32 -33.72 -17.35 -11.56
C GLU A 32 -32.63 -18.07 -10.76
N LEU A 33 -31.37 -17.96 -11.19
CA LEU A 33 -30.24 -18.53 -10.47
C LEU A 33 -30.02 -17.83 -9.13
N ILE A 34 -30.12 -16.49 -9.10
CA ILE A 34 -30.02 -15.71 -7.86
C ILE A 34 -31.15 -16.12 -6.91
N ALA A 35 -32.40 -16.12 -7.40
CA ALA A 35 -33.56 -16.49 -6.59
C ALA A 35 -33.43 -17.91 -6.01
N ASN A 36 -33.02 -18.88 -6.82
CA ASN A 36 -32.86 -20.26 -6.38
C ASN A 36 -31.69 -20.43 -5.40
N THR A 37 -30.56 -19.76 -5.65
CA THR A 37 -29.36 -19.85 -4.81
C THR A 37 -29.57 -19.22 -3.43
N PHE A 38 -30.30 -18.09 -3.39
CA PHE A 38 -30.57 -17.37 -2.14
C PHE A 38 -31.90 -17.77 -1.47
N SER A 39 -32.64 -18.73 -2.04
CA SER A 39 -33.86 -19.27 -1.42
C SER A 39 -33.58 -20.07 -0.13
N ALA A 40 -32.38 -20.65 -0.02
CA ALA A 40 -31.92 -21.35 1.17
C ALA A 40 -30.97 -20.47 2.00
N LEU A 41 -31.30 -20.29 3.29
CA LEU A 41 -30.48 -19.52 4.23
C LEU A 41 -29.07 -20.12 4.37
N SER A 42 -28.96 -21.46 4.42
CA SER A 42 -27.68 -22.16 4.53
C SER A 42 -26.75 -21.89 3.33
N THR A 43 -27.28 -21.95 2.12
CA THR A 43 -26.55 -21.64 0.89
C THR A 43 -26.10 -20.19 0.85
N SER A 44 -26.99 -19.27 1.22
CA SER A 44 -26.70 -17.84 1.29
C SER A 44 -25.58 -17.52 2.27
N LEU A 45 -25.64 -18.11 3.48
CA LEU A 45 -24.61 -17.96 4.50
C LEU A 45 -23.28 -18.60 4.07
N SER A 46 -23.32 -19.75 3.42
CA SER A 46 -22.11 -20.42 2.91
C SER A 46 -21.40 -19.59 1.84
N ILE A 47 -22.16 -18.97 0.92
CA ILE A 47 -21.59 -18.09 -0.11
C ILE A 47 -20.99 -16.85 0.54
N LEU A 48 -21.73 -16.19 1.43
CA LEU A 48 -21.24 -15.01 2.15
C LEU A 48 -19.97 -15.33 2.95
N ALA A 49 -19.95 -16.44 3.68
CA ALA A 49 -18.80 -16.89 4.45
C ALA A 49 -17.60 -17.20 3.55
N SER A 50 -17.81 -17.89 2.43
CA SER A 50 -16.75 -18.21 1.48
C SER A 50 -16.13 -16.94 0.86
N LEU A 51 -16.96 -15.96 0.52
CA LEU A 51 -16.51 -14.67 -0.01
C LEU A 51 -15.75 -13.85 1.03
N LEU A 52 -16.20 -13.86 2.29
CA LEU A 52 -15.47 -13.27 3.41
C LEU A 52 -14.11 -13.96 3.61
N LEU A 53 -14.08 -15.30 3.64
CA LEU A 53 -12.85 -16.06 3.80
C LEU A 53 -11.86 -15.84 2.65
N LEU A 54 -12.36 -15.64 1.43
CA LEU A 54 -11.52 -15.27 0.27
C LEU A 54 -10.98 -13.84 0.40
N SER A 55 -11.78 -12.91 0.95
CA SER A 55 -11.42 -11.50 1.07
C SER A 55 -10.22 -11.26 2.00
N LEU A 56 -10.05 -12.07 3.05
CA LEU A 56 -8.98 -11.90 4.04
C LEU A 56 -7.57 -12.06 3.44
N PRO A 57 -7.19 -13.22 2.86
CA PRO A 57 -5.86 -13.38 2.26
C PRO A 57 -5.64 -12.44 1.09
N LEU A 58 -6.70 -12.12 0.33
CA LEU A 58 -6.65 -11.18 -0.77
C LEU A 58 -6.31 -9.77 -0.29
N GLY A 59 -7.03 -9.27 0.71
CA GLY A 59 -6.80 -7.95 1.29
C GLY A 59 -5.42 -7.81 1.92
N TYR A 60 -4.92 -8.86 2.58
CA TYR A 60 -3.55 -8.89 3.09
C TYR A 60 -2.51 -8.77 1.95
N TRP A 61 -2.65 -9.57 0.89
CA TRP A 61 -1.74 -9.52 -0.25
C TRP A 61 -1.77 -8.15 -0.94
N GLU A 62 -2.96 -7.59 -1.16
CA GLU A 62 -3.13 -6.27 -1.77
C GLU A 62 -2.46 -5.17 -0.93
N HIS A 63 -2.67 -5.20 0.38
CA HIS A 63 -2.04 -4.25 1.28
C HIS A 63 -0.51 -4.39 1.28
N GLN A 64 0.02 -5.61 1.42
CA GLN A 64 1.46 -5.85 1.42
C GLN A 64 2.12 -5.42 0.10
N PHE A 65 1.45 -5.63 -1.04
CA PHE A 65 1.94 -5.15 -2.32
C PHE A 65 2.11 -3.62 -2.33
N ILE A 66 1.12 -2.89 -1.82
CA ILE A 66 1.19 -1.43 -1.71
C ILE A 66 2.27 -0.99 -0.72
N VAL A 67 2.34 -1.59 0.47
CA VAL A 67 3.40 -1.28 1.45
C VAL A 67 4.77 -1.44 0.83
N ASN A 68 5.03 -2.60 0.22
CA ASN A 68 6.32 -2.89 -0.41
C ASN A 68 6.63 -1.91 -1.54
N LYS A 69 5.64 -1.56 -2.37
CA LYS A 69 5.83 -0.61 -3.46
C LYS A 69 6.18 0.80 -2.98
N TYR A 70 5.62 1.23 -1.84
CA TYR A 70 5.74 2.61 -1.35
C TYR A 70 6.78 2.82 -0.25
N ARG A 71 7.19 1.75 0.45
CA ARG A 71 8.38 1.73 1.31
C ARG A 71 9.64 1.26 0.58
N SER A 72 9.51 0.80 -0.67
CA SER A 72 10.65 0.37 -1.48
C SER A 72 11.66 1.49 -1.70
N GLU A 73 12.93 1.08 -1.70
CA GLU A 73 14.11 1.81 -2.18
C GLU A 73 13.93 2.52 -3.54
N LYS A 74 12.97 2.10 -4.36
CA LYS A 74 12.72 2.71 -5.68
C LYS A 74 11.96 4.03 -5.62
N ARG A 75 11.38 4.40 -4.46
CA ARG A 75 10.55 5.60 -4.34
C ARG A 75 11.26 6.66 -3.52
N ASN A 76 11.70 7.73 -4.20
CA ASN A 76 12.31 8.87 -3.54
C ASN A 76 11.26 9.61 -2.70
N ARG A 77 11.48 9.65 -1.38
CA ARG A 77 10.72 10.47 -0.43
C ARG A 77 11.52 11.75 -0.16
N PRO A 78 10.88 12.92 0.00
CA PRO A 78 11.59 14.18 0.28
C PRO A 78 12.54 14.09 1.48
N ALA A 79 12.13 13.43 2.57
CA ALA A 79 12.97 13.18 3.73
C ALA A 79 14.27 12.42 3.39
N MET A 80 14.24 11.50 2.42
CA MET A 80 15.44 10.78 1.97
C MET A 80 16.40 11.70 1.18
N LEU A 81 15.89 12.72 0.49
CA LEU A 81 16.73 13.72 -0.17
C LEU A 81 17.44 14.59 0.87
N PHE A 82 16.77 14.97 1.95
CA PHE A 82 17.41 15.69 3.05
C PHE A 82 18.49 14.85 3.74
N LEU A 83 18.24 13.57 3.98
CA LEU A 83 19.26 12.66 4.52
C LEU A 83 20.44 12.48 3.56
N GLN A 84 20.16 12.38 2.26
CA GLN A 84 21.21 12.31 1.25
C GLN A 84 22.05 13.60 1.24
N GLU A 85 21.41 14.76 1.28
CA GLU A 85 22.09 16.05 1.37
C GLU A 85 22.94 16.12 2.65
N MET A 86 22.38 15.72 3.78
CA MET A 86 23.08 15.67 5.08
C MET A 86 24.37 14.83 4.99
N ILE A 87 24.32 13.65 4.37
CA ILE A 87 25.50 12.80 4.15
C ILE A 87 26.54 13.50 3.25
N LEU A 88 26.08 14.11 2.16
CA LEU A 88 26.94 14.65 1.11
C LEU A 88 27.54 16.02 1.43
N THR A 89 26.89 16.84 2.26
CA THR A 89 27.29 18.23 2.48
C THR A 89 27.51 18.58 3.96
N LYS A 90 26.75 18.00 4.89
CA LYS A 90 26.71 18.45 6.30
C LYS A 90 27.56 17.61 7.28
N ILE A 91 27.94 16.39 6.89
CA ILE A 91 28.92 15.60 7.66
C ILE A 91 30.32 16.29 7.58
N PRO A 92 30.99 16.58 8.71
CA PRO A 92 32.29 17.25 8.74
C PRO A 92 33.40 16.43 8.07
N GLU A 93 34.55 17.05 7.79
CA GLU A 93 35.66 16.41 7.06
C GLU A 93 36.20 15.13 7.70
N ASN A 94 36.01 14.93 9.00
CA ASN A 94 36.37 13.68 9.69
C ASN A 94 35.52 12.49 9.24
N GLY A 95 34.31 12.74 8.71
CA GLY A 95 33.44 11.74 8.10
C GLY A 95 33.68 11.48 6.60
N LYS A 96 34.88 11.84 6.09
CA LYS A 96 35.26 11.65 4.67
C LYS A 96 35.21 10.18 4.25
N LYS A 97 35.51 9.23 5.14
CA LYS A 97 35.47 7.79 4.86
C LYS A 97 34.04 7.33 4.60
N GLY A 98 33.11 7.69 5.48
CA GLY A 98 31.69 7.43 5.33
C GLY A 98 31.09 8.00 4.05
N ARG A 99 31.39 9.27 3.73
CA ARG A 99 30.94 9.90 2.48
C ARG A 99 31.53 9.25 1.24
N ALA A 100 32.83 8.94 1.25
CA ALA A 100 33.48 8.26 0.15
C ALA A 100 32.88 6.88 -0.08
N PHE A 101 32.70 6.10 0.99
CA PHE A 101 32.03 4.80 0.94
C PHE A 101 30.61 4.91 0.38
N TYR A 102 29.79 5.84 0.91
CA TYR A 102 28.44 6.08 0.40
C TYR A 102 28.44 6.32 -1.10
N ASN A 103 29.39 7.09 -1.64
CA ASN A 103 29.47 7.35 -3.07
C ASN A 103 29.77 6.11 -3.91
N THR A 104 30.51 5.13 -3.38
CA THR A 104 30.79 3.85 -4.06
C THR A 104 29.59 2.91 -4.14
N LEU A 105 28.58 3.11 -3.28
CA LEU A 105 27.38 2.27 -3.28
C LEU A 105 26.57 2.42 -4.57
N SER A 106 26.00 1.30 -5.03
CA SER A 106 25.02 1.30 -6.12
C SER A 106 23.75 2.07 -5.73
N THR A 107 23.00 2.59 -6.72
CA THR A 107 21.74 3.32 -6.49
C THR A 107 20.79 2.54 -5.58
N ARG A 108 20.70 1.22 -5.77
CA ARG A 108 19.89 0.33 -4.95
C ARG A 108 20.31 0.36 -3.48
N LYS A 109 21.60 0.15 -3.21
CA LYS A 109 22.16 0.14 -1.84
C LYS A 109 22.04 1.51 -1.17
N LYS A 110 22.25 2.61 -1.91
CA LYS A 110 22.03 3.99 -1.43
C LYS A 110 20.60 4.19 -0.96
N SER A 111 19.63 3.82 -1.79
CA SER A 111 18.22 3.97 -1.45
C SER A 111 17.80 3.11 -0.25
N ALA A 112 18.27 1.87 -0.14
CA ALA A 112 18.01 1.00 1.01
C ALA A 112 18.60 1.57 2.31
N LEU A 113 19.82 2.10 2.24
CA LEU A 113 20.48 2.76 3.36
C LEU A 113 19.73 4.03 3.79
N LEU A 114 19.35 4.90 2.85
CA LEU A 114 18.56 6.09 3.15
C LEU A 114 17.19 5.74 3.75
N ALA A 115 16.57 4.64 3.34
CA ALA A 115 15.29 4.20 3.90
C ALA A 115 15.47 3.76 5.35
N SER A 116 16.55 3.03 5.64
CA SER A 116 16.90 2.57 6.98
C SER A 116 17.28 3.74 7.90
N LEU A 117 18.02 4.71 7.39
CA LEU A 117 18.35 5.94 8.12
C LEU A 117 17.11 6.79 8.42
N LEU A 118 16.17 6.85 7.47
CA LEU A 118 14.91 7.54 7.70
C LEU A 118 14.09 6.85 8.79
N ASP A 119 14.03 5.51 8.77
CA ASP A 119 13.37 4.75 9.84
C ASP A 119 14.08 4.97 11.19
N LEU A 120 15.41 5.06 11.22
CA LEU A 120 16.16 5.41 12.44
C LEU A 120 15.80 6.82 12.96
N CYS A 121 15.76 7.82 12.08
CA CYS A 121 15.44 9.21 12.46
C CYS A 121 13.98 9.36 12.90
N VAL A 122 13.07 8.62 12.28
CA VAL A 122 11.63 8.70 12.55
C VAL A 122 11.20 7.80 13.72
N TYR A 123 11.88 6.69 14.00
CA TYR A 123 11.43 5.75 15.04
C TYR A 123 12.41 5.60 16.21
N SER A 124 13.48 6.41 16.27
CA SER A 124 14.28 6.50 17.49
C SER A 124 13.49 7.22 18.59
N ASN A 125 13.25 6.52 19.71
CA ASN A 125 12.53 7.02 20.90
C ASN A 125 13.23 8.20 21.62
N THR A 126 14.17 8.88 20.97
CA THR A 126 15.02 9.93 21.54
C THR A 126 14.42 11.33 21.34
N SER A 127 13.11 11.45 21.12
CA SER A 127 12.53 12.68 20.59
C SER A 127 11.78 13.55 21.60
N GLY A 128 12.17 14.83 21.70
CA GLY A 128 11.36 15.94 22.24
C GLY A 128 10.24 16.40 21.29
N ILE A 129 9.90 15.56 20.30
CA ILE A 129 8.74 15.73 19.43
C ILE A 129 7.57 15.03 20.14
N SER A 130 6.41 15.68 20.22
CA SER A 130 5.28 15.09 20.92
C SER A 130 4.88 13.74 20.32
N ASP A 131 4.60 12.74 21.16
CA ASP A 131 4.13 11.40 20.76
C ASP A 131 2.98 11.43 19.73
N SER A 132 2.18 12.50 19.77
CA SER A 132 1.10 12.79 18.83
C SER A 132 1.53 12.89 17.35
N ILE A 133 2.76 13.33 17.05
CA ILE A 133 3.25 13.45 15.66
C ILE A 133 3.60 12.06 15.11
N TYR A 134 4.20 11.19 15.91
CA TYR A 134 4.49 9.81 15.52
C TYR A 134 3.23 8.98 15.37
N GLU A 135 2.28 9.10 16.29
CA GLU A 135 0.97 8.47 16.15
C GLU A 135 0.26 8.96 14.88
N ARG A 136 0.29 10.27 14.62
CA ARG A 136 -0.28 10.86 13.41
C ARG A 136 0.40 10.33 12.16
N LEU A 137 1.74 10.26 12.10
CA LEU A 137 2.46 9.74 10.94
C LEU A 137 2.13 8.26 10.68
N ALA A 138 2.11 7.43 11.73
CA ALA A 138 1.77 6.02 11.62
C ALA A 138 0.33 5.82 11.12
N ASP A 139 -0.61 6.63 11.60
CA ASP A 139 -1.99 6.60 11.14
C ASP A 139 -2.13 7.05 9.67
N ARG A 140 -1.43 8.12 9.28
CA ARG A 140 -1.43 8.62 7.89
C ARG A 140 -0.86 7.59 6.92
N TRP A 141 0.24 6.92 7.28
CA TRP A 141 0.77 5.81 6.49
C TRP A 141 -0.24 4.68 6.30
N SER A 142 -0.90 4.27 7.38
CA SER A 142 -1.92 3.23 7.33
C SER A 142 -3.11 3.63 6.45
N HIS A 143 -3.61 4.87 6.57
CA HIS A 143 -4.67 5.39 5.72
C HIS A 143 -4.25 5.47 4.26
N PHE A 144 -3.02 5.91 3.99
CA PHE A 144 -2.46 5.96 2.66
C PHE A 144 -2.49 4.57 1.99
N TYR A 145 -1.97 3.54 2.66
CA TYR A 145 -1.92 2.20 2.09
C TYR A 145 -3.31 1.63 1.82
N ALA A 146 -4.23 1.72 2.79
CA ALA A 146 -5.59 1.23 2.62
C ALA A 146 -6.31 1.92 1.45
N ARG A 147 -6.23 3.26 1.37
CA ARG A 147 -6.86 4.03 0.29
C ARG A 147 -6.22 3.75 -1.06
N LYS A 148 -4.91 3.54 -1.12
CA LYS A 148 -4.22 3.22 -2.36
C LYS A 148 -4.55 1.82 -2.85
N ALA A 149 -4.63 0.85 -1.94
CA ALA A 149 -5.05 -0.50 -2.26
C ALA A 149 -6.48 -0.51 -2.80
N VAL A 150 -7.44 0.10 -2.09
CA VAL A 150 -8.84 0.19 -2.55
C VAL A 150 -8.99 1.00 -3.84
N GLY A 151 -8.30 2.13 -3.97
CA GLY A 151 -8.48 3.04 -5.10
C GLY A 151 -7.79 2.61 -6.40
N VAL A 152 -6.87 1.65 -6.35
CA VAL A 152 -6.10 1.21 -7.53
C VAL A 152 -6.09 -0.30 -7.67
N LEU A 153 -5.76 -1.03 -6.61
CA LEU A 153 -5.53 -2.47 -6.70
C LEU A 153 -6.84 -3.26 -6.66
N ALA A 154 -7.73 -2.94 -5.71
CA ALA A 154 -9.01 -3.61 -5.55
C ALA A 154 -9.89 -3.64 -6.83
N PRO A 155 -10.05 -2.55 -7.63
CA PRO A 155 -10.80 -2.63 -8.88
C PRO A 155 -10.09 -3.49 -9.94
N ILE A 156 -8.76 -3.53 -9.95
CA ILE A 156 -7.98 -4.40 -10.86
C ILE A 156 -8.16 -5.87 -10.46
N ILE A 157 -8.06 -6.18 -9.17
CA ILE A 157 -8.28 -7.54 -8.68
C ILE A 157 -9.74 -7.94 -8.87
N GLY A 158 -10.68 -7.04 -8.63
CA GLY A 158 -12.10 -7.23 -8.92
C GLY A 158 -12.36 -7.59 -10.38
N ILE A 159 -11.71 -6.92 -11.35
CA ILE A 159 -11.89 -7.26 -12.78
C ILE A 159 -11.28 -8.63 -13.10
N ILE A 160 -10.16 -9.00 -12.46
CA ILE A 160 -9.55 -10.33 -12.63
C ILE A 160 -10.51 -11.40 -12.09
N LEU A 161 -11.05 -11.21 -10.88
CA LEU A 161 -12.07 -12.09 -10.30
C LEU A 161 -13.33 -12.17 -11.17
N PHE A 162 -13.73 -11.08 -11.79
CA PHE A 162 -14.84 -11.04 -12.74
C PHE A 162 -14.58 -11.90 -13.98
N ILE A 163 -13.40 -11.78 -14.60
CA ILE A 163 -13.01 -12.60 -15.74
C ILE A 163 -12.95 -14.08 -15.34
N ILE A 164 -12.30 -14.40 -14.22
CA ILE A 164 -12.21 -15.78 -13.70
C ILE A 164 -13.62 -16.33 -13.42
N GLY A 165 -14.47 -15.56 -12.76
CA GLY A 165 -15.84 -15.94 -12.44
C GLY A 165 -16.71 -16.17 -13.68
N LEU A 166 -16.54 -15.36 -14.72
CA LEU A 166 -17.18 -15.57 -16.01
C LEU A 166 -16.71 -16.85 -16.69
N LEU A 167 -15.39 -17.09 -16.73
CA LEU A 167 -14.82 -18.29 -17.36
C LEU A 167 -15.24 -19.55 -16.60
N ALA A 168 -15.10 -19.56 -15.28
CA ALA A 168 -15.47 -20.69 -14.44
C ALA A 168 -16.98 -20.95 -14.49
N GLY A 169 -17.79 -19.89 -14.37
CA GLY A 169 -19.24 -20.04 -14.38
C GLY A 169 -19.77 -20.46 -15.76
N THR A 170 -19.19 -20.00 -16.88
CA THR A 170 -19.59 -20.50 -18.22
C THR A 170 -19.17 -21.95 -18.44
N ALA A 171 -18.01 -22.36 -17.93
CA ALA A 171 -17.52 -23.74 -18.05
C ALA A 171 -18.29 -24.75 -17.17
N ILE A 172 -18.65 -24.36 -15.94
CA ILE A 172 -19.29 -25.26 -14.95
C ILE A 172 -20.82 -25.15 -15.03
N TRP A 173 -21.35 -23.94 -15.20
CA TRP A 173 -22.78 -23.65 -15.25
C TRP A 173 -23.11 -22.84 -16.51
N SER A 174 -23.08 -23.48 -17.66
CA SER A 174 -23.33 -22.83 -18.97
C SER A 174 -24.65 -22.02 -19.03
N ASN A 175 -25.63 -22.37 -18.19
CA ASN A 175 -26.91 -21.67 -18.07
C ASN A 175 -26.96 -20.57 -16.99
N ALA A 176 -25.89 -20.34 -16.23
CA ALA A 176 -25.85 -19.36 -15.15
C ALA A 176 -25.86 -17.90 -15.64
N PHE A 177 -25.31 -17.66 -16.83
CA PHE A 177 -25.16 -16.33 -17.39
C PHE A 177 -26.11 -16.06 -18.57
N SER A 178 -26.39 -14.77 -18.78
CA SER A 178 -27.11 -14.26 -19.94
C SER A 178 -26.32 -13.12 -20.57
N PHE A 179 -25.77 -13.38 -21.77
CA PHE A 179 -24.87 -12.47 -22.49
C PHE A 179 -25.60 -11.55 -23.47
N GLY A 180 -26.83 -11.12 -23.16
CA GLY A 180 -27.52 -10.12 -23.99
C GLY A 180 -26.72 -8.82 -24.06
N TRP A 181 -26.68 -8.19 -25.24
CA TRP A 181 -25.90 -6.96 -25.47
C TRP A 181 -26.15 -5.88 -24.41
N GLN A 182 -27.41 -5.67 -24.03
CA GLN A 182 -27.81 -4.73 -22.98
C GLN A 182 -27.13 -5.04 -21.63
N ARG A 183 -27.03 -6.31 -21.24
CA ARG A 183 -26.43 -6.74 -19.97
C ARG A 183 -24.91 -6.55 -19.97
N ILE A 184 -24.26 -6.82 -21.11
CA ILE A 184 -22.82 -6.57 -21.30
C ILE A 184 -22.54 -5.07 -21.20
N VAL A 185 -23.34 -4.24 -21.86
CA VAL A 185 -23.21 -2.78 -21.80
C VAL A 185 -23.41 -2.27 -20.37
N ILE A 186 -24.42 -2.76 -19.65
CA ILE A 186 -24.65 -2.39 -18.24
C ILE A 186 -23.46 -2.80 -17.35
N SER A 187 -22.95 -4.02 -17.49
CA SER A 187 -21.78 -4.49 -16.74
C SER A 187 -20.53 -3.65 -17.05
N GLY A 188 -20.30 -3.32 -18.32
CA GLY A 188 -19.22 -2.43 -18.75
C GLY A 188 -19.36 -1.01 -18.17
N ALA A 189 -20.57 -0.45 -18.17
CA ALA A 189 -20.84 0.86 -17.57
C ALA A 189 -20.59 0.87 -16.06
N ILE A 190 -21.00 -0.19 -15.36
CA ILE A 190 -20.73 -0.38 -13.93
C ILE A 190 -19.22 -0.39 -13.66
N TRP A 191 -18.45 -1.17 -14.43
CA TRP A 191 -17.00 -1.18 -14.29
C TRP A 191 -16.39 0.20 -14.55
N ALA A 192 -16.84 0.90 -15.59
CA ALA A 192 -16.39 2.26 -15.87
C ALA A 192 -16.64 3.22 -14.68
N VAL A 193 -17.81 3.13 -14.04
CA VAL A 193 -18.14 3.90 -12.84
C VAL A 193 -17.26 3.52 -11.65
N ILE A 194 -17.04 2.22 -11.41
CA ILE A 194 -16.15 1.73 -10.33
C ILE A 194 -14.73 2.29 -10.52
N PHE A 195 -14.18 2.20 -11.73
CA PHE A 195 -12.86 2.74 -12.04
C PHE A 195 -12.82 4.26 -11.90
N ALA A 196 -13.85 4.98 -12.37
CA ALA A 196 -13.93 6.43 -12.23
C ALA A 196 -13.93 6.84 -10.74
N ILE A 197 -14.79 6.25 -9.91
CA ILE A 197 -14.85 6.55 -8.47
C ILE A 197 -13.51 6.22 -7.80
N SER A 198 -12.95 5.05 -8.09
CA SER A 198 -11.69 4.59 -7.48
C SER A 198 -10.51 5.49 -7.85
N LEU A 199 -10.38 5.87 -9.12
CA LEU A 199 -9.28 6.69 -9.60
C LEU A 199 -9.43 8.18 -9.26
N TYR A 200 -10.62 8.76 -9.43
CA TYR A 200 -10.82 10.20 -9.28
C TYR A 200 -11.09 10.63 -7.83
N LEU A 201 -11.74 9.79 -7.02
CA LEU A 201 -12.05 10.13 -5.63
C LEU A 201 -11.07 9.48 -4.67
N ILE A 202 -10.99 8.15 -4.66
CA ILE A 202 -10.23 7.41 -3.64
C ILE A 202 -8.73 7.59 -3.85
N ASN A 203 -8.25 7.37 -5.07
CA ASN A 203 -6.83 7.49 -5.39
C ASN A 203 -6.34 8.95 -5.31
N ARG A 204 -7.15 9.94 -5.71
CA ARG A 204 -6.79 11.36 -5.52
C ARG A 204 -6.62 11.71 -4.05
N TYR A 205 -7.52 11.23 -3.18
CA TYR A 205 -7.38 11.42 -1.74
C TYR A 205 -6.12 10.72 -1.19
N SER A 206 -5.75 9.56 -1.71
CA SER A 206 -4.50 8.90 -1.34
C SER A 206 -3.25 9.73 -1.69
N ILE A 207 -3.28 10.50 -2.79
CA ILE A 207 -2.17 11.40 -3.16
C ILE A 207 -2.03 12.52 -2.12
N LYS A 208 -3.14 13.10 -1.65
CA LYS A 208 -3.11 14.10 -0.58
C LYS A 208 -2.49 13.52 0.70
N ILE A 209 -2.91 12.31 1.12
CA ILE A 209 -2.34 11.68 2.32
C ILE A 209 -0.83 11.39 2.12
N TRP A 210 -0.42 10.99 0.91
CA TRP A 210 0.99 10.79 0.60
C TRP A 210 1.82 12.07 0.79
N GLU A 211 1.30 13.21 0.35
CA GLU A 211 1.95 14.51 0.56
C GLU A 211 2.04 14.85 2.06
N GLU A 212 0.97 14.61 2.83
CA GLU A 212 0.97 14.78 4.30
C GLU A 212 2.03 13.89 4.98
N VAL A 213 2.14 12.63 4.56
CA VAL A 213 3.18 11.70 5.05
C VAL A 213 4.57 12.25 4.75
N CYS A 214 4.83 12.65 3.50
CA CYS A 214 6.13 13.18 3.10
C CYS A 214 6.50 14.46 3.87
N PHE A 215 5.52 15.32 4.14
CA PHE A 215 5.70 16.52 4.94
C PHE A 215 6.07 16.18 6.39
N LEU A 216 5.28 15.31 7.04
CA LEU A 216 5.54 14.88 8.42
C LEU A 216 6.89 14.18 8.58
N GLU A 217 7.27 13.30 7.65
CA GLU A 217 8.60 12.67 7.67
C GLU A 217 9.72 13.71 7.56
N SER A 218 9.55 14.70 6.69
CA SER A 218 10.56 15.76 6.51
C SER A 218 10.64 16.67 7.74
N GLU A 219 9.50 17.02 8.34
CA GLU A 219 9.42 17.82 9.56
C GLU A 219 10.12 17.14 10.74
N ILE A 220 9.95 15.82 10.90
CA ILE A 220 10.66 15.04 11.93
C ILE A 220 12.17 15.06 11.68
N VAL A 221 12.60 14.86 10.45
CA VAL A 221 14.04 14.87 10.11
C VAL A 221 14.66 16.25 10.35
N LEU A 222 13.97 17.33 9.96
CA LEU A 222 14.48 18.70 10.04
C LEU A 222 14.39 19.32 11.44
N SER A 223 13.34 19.03 12.21
CA SER A 223 13.16 19.57 13.58
C SER A 223 14.26 19.13 14.55
N LYS A 224 14.94 18.03 14.23
CA LYS A 224 16.05 17.44 15.00
C LYS A 224 17.32 17.33 14.15
N GLU A 225 17.54 18.29 13.27
CA GLU A 225 18.61 18.21 12.26
C GLU A 225 19.97 17.83 12.88
N GLU A 226 20.38 18.46 13.97
CA GLU A 226 21.68 18.19 14.61
C GLU A 226 21.79 16.80 15.23
N GLU A 227 20.75 16.35 15.95
CA GLU A 227 20.72 15.01 16.55
C GLU A 227 20.70 13.92 15.45
N ASN A 228 19.86 14.13 14.43
CA ASN A 228 19.76 13.23 13.29
C ASN A 228 21.07 13.21 12.49
N ARG A 229 21.75 14.35 12.35
CA ARG A 229 23.07 14.43 11.71
C ARG A 229 24.10 13.58 12.43
N LEU A 230 24.18 13.68 13.76
CA LEU A 230 25.10 12.86 14.56
C LEU A 230 24.77 11.37 14.46
N ALA A 231 23.49 11.00 14.50
CA ALA A 231 23.06 9.61 14.35
C ALA A 231 23.40 9.05 12.96
N VAL A 232 23.11 9.80 11.90
CA VAL A 232 23.43 9.45 10.52
C VAL A 232 24.93 9.32 10.32
N GLU A 233 25.73 10.28 10.81
CA GLU A 233 27.19 10.25 10.74
C GLU A 233 27.74 8.97 11.38
N ASN A 234 27.31 8.65 12.60
CA ASN A 234 27.74 7.45 13.31
C ASN A 234 27.40 6.16 12.56
N VAL A 235 26.22 6.07 11.95
CA VAL A 235 25.83 4.88 11.17
C VAL A 235 26.66 4.79 9.89
N ILE A 236 26.82 5.89 9.18
CA ILE A 236 27.56 5.93 7.91
C ILE A 236 29.04 5.59 8.12
N GLU A 237 29.67 6.09 9.18
CA GLU A 237 31.05 5.71 9.53
C GLU A 237 31.17 4.23 9.89
N ARG A 238 30.29 3.71 10.76
CA ARG A 238 30.30 2.27 11.11
C ARG A 238 30.09 1.36 9.91
N VAL A 239 29.22 1.75 9.00
CA VAL A 239 28.98 1.02 7.76
C VAL A 239 30.21 1.07 6.85
N ALA A 240 30.94 2.19 6.81
CA ALA A 240 32.18 2.32 6.06
C ALA A 240 33.37 1.58 6.68
N GLU A 241 33.37 1.34 8.00
CA GLU A 241 34.34 0.46 8.68
C GLU A 241 34.15 -1.02 8.34
N HIS A 242 32.95 -1.41 7.91
CA HIS A 242 32.59 -2.78 7.57
C HIS A 242 32.06 -2.94 6.14
N PRO A 243 32.85 -2.58 5.10
CA PRO A 243 32.43 -2.66 3.71
C PRO A 243 32.12 -4.09 3.24
N GLU A 244 32.60 -5.11 3.94
CA GLU A 244 32.36 -6.53 3.66
C GLU A 244 30.87 -6.90 3.70
N PHE A 245 30.07 -6.27 4.57
CA PHE A 245 28.62 -6.53 4.65
C PHE A 245 27.83 -5.88 3.51
N PHE A 246 28.49 -5.02 2.74
CA PHE A 246 27.89 -4.24 1.67
C PHE A 246 28.60 -4.45 0.32
N SER A 247 29.52 -5.40 0.24
CA SER A 247 30.12 -5.89 -1.00
C SER A 247 29.18 -6.90 -1.67
N PRO A 248 29.20 -7.06 -3.01
CA PRO A 248 28.30 -7.97 -3.73
C PRO A 248 28.45 -9.43 -3.32
#